data_AF-A0A9W8NLI2-F1
#
_entry.id   AF-A0A9W8NLI2-F1
#
_cell.length_a   1.000
_cell.length_b   1.000
_cell.length_c   1.000
_cell.angle_alpha   90.00
_cell.angle_beta   90.00
_cell.angle_gamma   90.00
#
_symmetry.space_group_name_H-M   'P 1'
#
loop_
_entity.id
_entity.type
_entity.pdbx_description
1 polymer ?
#
loop_
_entity_poly.entity_id
_entity_poly.type
_entity_poly.pdbx_seq_one_letter_code
_entity_poly.pdbx_strand_id
1 'polypeptide(L)'
;MPEETQPQSQATASINTEVMEFLRQWHEQMAHANLKAIVVLGRRGDIARNLPEGFPKGPEDKFEGLQPYMDQLNCDACRENYGNPSGPASW
;
A
#
# COMPACT_ATOMS: atom_id res chain seq x y z
N MET A 1 -30.49 27.03 -16.81
CA MET A 1 -29.04 27.25 -16.59
C MET A 1 -28.53 26.04 -15.84
N PRO A 2 -27.34 25.52 -16.19
CA PRO A 2 -27.06 24.08 -16.24
C PRO A 2 -26.90 23.45 -14.86
N GLU A 3 -27.53 22.28 -14.70
CA GLU A 3 -27.25 21.35 -13.62
C GLU A 3 -25.96 20.63 -14.03
N GLU A 4 -24.81 21.18 -13.62
CA GLU A 4 -23.52 20.53 -13.78
C GLU A 4 -23.52 19.25 -12.94
N THR A 5 -23.83 18.13 -13.60
CA THR A 5 -23.51 16.80 -13.09
C THR A 5 -21.99 16.73 -13.00
N GLN A 6 -21.44 17.13 -11.87
CA GLN A 6 -20.08 16.76 -11.51
C GLN A 6 -20.04 15.23 -11.53
N PRO A 7 -19.20 14.59 -12.36
CA PRO A 7 -18.90 13.21 -12.12
C PRO A 7 -18.38 13.13 -10.69
N GLN A 8 -19.00 12.28 -9.87
CA GLN A 8 -18.38 11.73 -8.67
C GLN A 8 -17.08 11.08 -9.14
N SER A 9 -16.04 11.89 -9.28
CA SER A 9 -14.67 11.44 -9.23
C SER A 9 -14.60 10.75 -7.89
N GLN A 10 -14.62 9.42 -7.94
CA GLN A 10 -14.18 8.57 -6.84
C GLN A 10 -13.04 9.33 -6.18
N ALA A 11 -13.22 9.71 -4.93
CA ALA A 11 -12.11 10.12 -4.11
C ALA A 11 -11.23 8.87 -3.99
N THR A 12 -10.43 8.60 -5.02
CA THR A 12 -9.20 7.83 -4.91
C THR A 12 -8.48 8.56 -3.80
N ALA A 13 -8.55 8.03 -2.58
CA ALA A 13 -7.85 8.60 -1.45
C ALA A 13 -6.43 8.89 -1.94
N SER A 14 -6.05 10.16 -1.96
CA SER A 14 -4.79 10.59 -2.56
C SER A 14 -3.68 9.82 -1.88
N ILE A 15 -3.18 8.76 -2.53
CA ILE A 15 -2.09 7.97 -1.98
C ILE A 15 -0.85 8.85 -2.02
N ASN A 16 -0.07 8.84 -0.93
CA ASN A 16 1.21 9.50 -0.95
C ASN A 16 2.14 8.70 -1.87
N THR A 17 2.58 9.31 -2.97
CA THR A 17 3.48 8.67 -3.93
C THR A 17 4.76 8.18 -3.26
N GLU A 18 5.32 8.94 -2.32
CA GLU A 18 6.54 8.56 -1.60
C GLU A 18 6.33 7.29 -0.76
N VAL A 19 5.19 7.18 -0.10
CA VAL A 19 4.78 5.98 0.64
C VAL A 19 4.58 4.80 -0.30
N MET A 20 3.96 5.03 -1.47
CA MET A 20 3.74 3.99 -2.47
C MET A 20 5.04 3.45 -3.05
N GLU A 21 5.98 4.34 -3.37
CA GLU A 21 7.32 3.98 -3.88
C GLU A 21 8.11 3.21 -2.83
N PHE A 22 8.10 3.67 -1.58
CA PHE A 22 8.72 2.95 -0.47
C PHE A 22 8.12 1.54 -0.31
N LEU A 23 6.79 1.42 -0.30
CA LEU A 23 6.09 0.15 -0.17
C LEU A 23 6.40 -0.80 -1.34
N ARG A 24 6.45 -0.29 -2.58
CA ARG A 24 6.85 -1.08 -3.77
C ARG A 24 8.27 -1.57 -3.67
N GLN A 25 9.21 -0.68 -3.34
CA GLN A 25 10.61 -1.03 -3.24
C GLN A 25 10.85 -2.12 -2.19
N TRP A 26 10.25 -1.98 -1.01
CA TRP A 26 10.36 -3.00 0.04
C TRP A 26 9.62 -4.28 -0.30
N HIS A 27 8.50 -4.19 -1.02
CA HIS A 27 7.78 -5.34 -1.52
C HIS A 27 8.67 -6.18 -2.43
N GLU A 28 9.36 -5.55 -3.40
CA GLU A 28 10.30 -6.22 -4.28
C GLU A 28 11.53 -6.76 -3.54
N GLN A 29 12.12 -5.97 -2.63
CA GLN A 29 13.30 -6.41 -1.85
C GLN A 29 13.00 -7.59 -0.92
N MET A 30 11.79 -7.69 -0.39
CA MET A 30 11.36 -8.78 0.49
C MET A 30 10.73 -9.95 -0.27
N ALA A 31 11.14 -10.17 -1.52
CA ALA A 31 10.65 -11.25 -2.37
C ALA A 31 9.11 -11.24 -2.51
N HIS A 32 8.56 -10.06 -2.78
CA HIS A 32 7.13 -9.81 -2.97
C HIS A 32 6.28 -10.01 -1.70
N ALA A 33 6.83 -9.65 -0.53
CA ALA A 33 6.11 -9.73 0.75
C ALA A 33 4.85 -8.84 0.78
N ASN A 34 3.82 -9.26 1.52
CA ASN A 34 2.58 -8.50 1.65
C ASN A 34 2.85 -7.08 2.21
N LEU A 35 2.16 -6.04 1.72
CA LEU A 35 2.40 -4.67 2.21
C LEU A 35 2.17 -4.52 3.71
N LYS A 36 1.24 -5.30 4.29
CA LYS A 36 1.04 -5.34 5.74
C LYS A 36 2.34 -5.75 6.46
N ALA A 37 3.19 -6.58 5.84
CA ALA A 37 4.51 -7.01 6.32
C ALA A 37 5.49 -5.90 6.41
N ILE A 38 5.57 -5.16 5.33
CA ILE A 38 6.42 -4.00 5.25
C ILE A 38 5.99 -2.97 6.29
N VAL A 39 4.69 -2.81 6.53
CA VAL A 39 4.19 -1.91 7.57
C VAL A 39 4.59 -2.35 8.98
N VAL A 40 4.42 -3.64 9.31
CA VAL A 40 4.81 -4.16 10.62
C VAL A 40 6.31 -4.04 10.85
N LEU A 41 7.11 -4.46 9.87
CA LEU A 41 8.57 -4.42 9.95
C LEU A 41 9.09 -2.97 9.98
N GLY A 42 8.45 -2.09 9.20
CA GLY A 42 8.72 -0.66 9.21
C GLY A 42 8.50 -0.01 10.56
N ARG A 43 7.41 -0.35 11.27
CA ARG A 43 7.19 0.18 12.62
C ARG A 43 8.00 -0.53 13.71
N ARG A 44 8.42 -1.79 13.50
CA ARG A 44 9.22 -2.56 14.46
C ARG A 44 10.70 -2.16 14.53
N GLY A 45 11.18 -1.26 13.68
CA GLY A 45 12.54 -0.71 13.77
C GLY A 45 13.49 -1.18 12.68
N ASP A 46 13.24 -2.34 12.06
CA ASP A 46 14.14 -2.94 11.05
C ASP A 46 14.22 -2.09 9.78
N ILE A 47 13.09 -1.48 9.40
CA ILE A 47 12.96 -0.61 8.23
C ILE A 47 12.70 0.86 8.60
N ALA A 48 12.64 1.16 9.91
CA ALA A 48 12.06 2.39 10.47
C ALA A 48 12.89 3.66 10.26
N ARG A 49 14.15 3.56 9.82
CA ARG A 49 15.08 4.70 9.85
C ARG A 49 14.65 5.86 8.96
N ASN A 50 13.84 5.61 7.93
CA ASN A 50 13.33 6.64 7.01
C ASN A 50 11.90 6.29 6.56
N LEU A 51 10.95 6.22 7.49
CA LEU A 51 9.55 6.06 7.10
C LEU A 51 9.02 7.38 6.50
N PRO A 52 8.41 7.33 5.30
CA PRO A 52 7.83 8.51 4.67
C PRO A 52 6.66 9.08 5.50
N GLU A 53 6.39 10.37 5.36
CA GLU A 53 5.28 11.01 6.07
C GLU A 53 3.93 10.45 5.55
N GLY A 54 3.01 10.12 6.45
CA GLY A 54 1.75 9.48 6.08
C GLY A 54 1.87 7.99 5.76
N PHE A 55 2.96 7.34 6.19
CA PHE A 55 3.08 5.89 6.14
C PHE A 55 1.92 5.21 6.89
N PRO A 56 1.29 4.16 6.31
CA PRO A 56 0.12 3.52 6.86
C PRO A 56 0.36 2.99 8.28
N LYS A 57 -0.71 3.02 9.08
CA LYS A 57 -0.63 2.60 10.48
C LYS A 57 -0.47 1.09 10.58
N GLY A 58 0.02 0.64 11.73
CA GLY A 58 0.32 -0.77 12.00
C GLY A 58 -0.90 -1.62 12.37
N PRO A 59 -0.66 -2.88 12.79
CA PRO A 59 -1.73 -3.80 13.19
C PRO A 59 -2.53 -3.30 14.40
N GLU A 60 -1.92 -2.52 15.30
CA GLU A 60 -2.62 -1.89 16.44
C GLU A 60 -3.75 -0.96 15.99
N ASP A 61 -3.58 -0.31 14.83
CA ASP A 61 -4.57 0.54 14.18
C ASP A 61 -5.28 -0.16 13.01
N LYS A 62 -5.27 -1.51 12.98
CA LYS A 62 -5.90 -2.32 11.92
C LYS A 62 -5.45 -1.98 10.50
N PHE A 63 -4.22 -1.51 10.32
CA PHE A 63 -3.70 -1.07 9.02
C PHE A 63 -4.48 0.09 8.39
N GLU A 64 -4.94 1.02 9.22
CA GLU A 64 -5.61 2.25 8.74
C GLU A 64 -4.74 2.99 7.72
N GLY A 65 -5.34 3.32 6.58
CA GLY A 65 -4.67 4.00 5.46
C GLY A 65 -3.89 3.09 4.52
N LEU A 66 -3.74 1.78 4.80
CA LEU A 66 -2.98 0.86 3.93
C LEU A 66 -3.77 0.39 2.70
N GLN A 67 -5.08 0.23 2.83
CA GLN A 67 -5.95 -0.30 1.77
C GLN A 67 -5.73 0.34 0.39
N PRO A 68 -5.68 1.68 0.24
CA PRO A 68 -5.49 2.29 -1.08
C PRO A 68 -4.11 1.97 -1.70
N TYR A 69 -3.08 1.71 -0.90
CA TYR A 69 -1.77 1.27 -1.40
C TYR A 69 -1.80 -0.19 -1.85
N MET A 70 -2.55 -1.06 -1.17
CA MET A 70 -2.73 -2.46 -1.59
C MET A 70 -3.49 -2.57 -2.91
N ASP A 71 -4.52 -1.75 -3.09
CA ASP A 71 -5.30 -1.65 -4.33
C ASP A 71 -4.44 -1.14 -5.51
N GLN A 72 -3.54 -0.20 -5.23
CA GLN A 72 -2.66 0.40 -6.23
C GLN A 72 -1.32 -0.31 -6.43
N LEU A 73 -1.00 -1.35 -5.64
CA LEU A 73 0.26 -2.09 -5.78
C LEU A 73 0.40 -2.68 -7.16
N ASN A 74 -0.66 -3.32 -7.67
CA ASN A 74 -0.73 -3.86 -9.03
C ASN A 74 0.56 -4.58 -9.45
N CYS A 75 1.14 -5.38 -8.56
CA CYS A 75 2.38 -6.08 -8.85
C CYS A 75 2.09 -7.29 -9.76
N ASP A 76 2.56 -7.24 -11.01
CA ASP A 76 2.34 -8.31 -11.99
C ASP A 76 3.00 -9.63 -11.57
N ALA A 77 4.19 -9.59 -10.96
CA ALA A 77 4.85 -10.77 -10.41
C ALA A 77 4.02 -11.44 -9.30
N CYS A 78 3.33 -10.66 -8.46
CA CYS A 78 2.42 -11.20 -7.47
C CYS A 78 1.14 -11.77 -8.08
N ARG A 79 0.61 -11.09 -9.10
CA ARG A 79 -0.56 -11.55 -9.83
C ARG A 79 -0.29 -12.89 -10.50
N GLU A 80 0.90 -13.07 -11.08
CA GLU A 80 1.32 -14.32 -11.71
C GLU A 80 1.58 -15.44 -10.69
N ASN A 81 2.32 -15.16 -9.61
CA ASN A 81 2.74 -16.19 -8.65
C ASN A 81 1.67 -16.52 -7.58
N TYR A 82 0.86 -15.55 -7.17
CA TYR A 82 -0.08 -15.66 -6.05
C TYR A 82 -1.54 -15.42 -6.45
N GLY A 83 -1.82 -15.16 -7.74
CA GLY A 83 -3.18 -14.87 -8.22
C GLY A 83 -3.76 -13.54 -7.73
N ASN A 84 -2.97 -12.69 -7.08
CA ASN A 84 -3.42 -11.39 -6.59
C ASN A 84 -2.31 -10.33 -6.65
N PRO A 85 -2.63 -9.05 -6.93
CA PRO A 85 -1.64 -8.00 -7.14
C PRO A 85 -0.98 -7.46 -5.86
N SER A 86 -1.41 -7.91 -4.68
CA SER A 86 -1.02 -7.32 -3.39
C SER A 86 0.00 -8.17 -2.60
N GLY A 87 0.45 -9.29 -3.17
CA GLY A 87 1.38 -10.24 -2.55
C GLY A 87 0.70 -11.49 -1.99
N PRO A 88 1.42 -12.38 -1.29
CA PRO A 88 0.82 -13.58 -0.73
C PRO A 88 -0.30 -13.23 0.27
N ALA A 89 -1.42 -13.97 0.18
CA ALA A 89 -2.58 -13.81 1.08
C ALA A 89 -2.33 -14.39 2.48
N SER A 90 -1.41 -15.36 2.58
CA SER A 90 -0.99 -15.97 3.82
C SER A 90 0.08 -15.11 4.47
N TRP A 91 -0.31 -14.37 5.51
CA TRP A 91 0.62 -13.62 6.33
C TRP A 91 0.15 -13.54 7.78
#